data_AF-A0A8H9F8H2-F1
#
_entry.id   AF-A0A8H9F8H2-F1
#
_cell.length_a   1.000
_cell.length_b   1.000
_cell.length_c   1.000
_cell.angle_alpha   90.00
_cell.angle_beta   90.00
_cell.angle_gamma   90.00
#
_symmetry.space_group_name_H-M   'P 1'
#
loop_
_entity.id
_entity.type
_entity.pdbx_description
1 polymer ?
#
loop_
_entity_poly.entity_id
_entity_poly.type
_entity_poly.pdbx_seq_one_letter_code
_entity_poly.pdbx_strand_id
1 'polypeptide(L)'
;MSSLNHCIKFELDVKEKNIVFKSFFYKMVQMKKHKIYEAELIQPACPFCGSLALLHNGHLITNIHYPTANASLPVIIRLAKQRVKCRACER
;
A
#
# COMPACT_ATOMS: atom_id res chain seq x y z
N MET A 1 -15.15 -6.64 -0.02
CA MET A 1 -14.02 -5.95 0.66
C MET A 1 -13.96 -6.47 2.08
N SER A 2 -12.79 -6.84 2.60
CA SER A 2 -12.68 -7.42 3.95
C SER A 2 -12.90 -6.34 5.03
N SER A 3 -13.48 -6.72 6.17
CA SER A 3 -13.63 -5.86 7.35
C SER A 3 -12.29 -5.25 7.79
N LEU A 4 -11.21 -6.04 7.71
CA LEU A 4 -9.85 -5.63 8.05
C LEU A 4 -9.39 -4.39 7.28
N ASN A 5 -9.58 -4.37 5.95
CA ASN A 5 -9.15 -3.24 5.13
C ASN A 5 -9.83 -1.93 5.55
N HIS A 6 -11.12 -2.00 5.88
CA HIS A 6 -11.86 -0.84 6.38
C HIS A 6 -11.38 -0.38 7.75
N CYS A 7 -11.15 -1.32 8.68
CA CYS A 7 -10.64 -1.00 10.02
C CYS A 7 -9.26 -0.32 9.95
N ILE A 8 -8.33 -0.84 9.14
CA ILE A 8 -6.98 -0.27 9.01
C ILE A 8 -7.05 1.12 8.35
N LYS A 9 -7.85 1.28 7.29
CA LYS A 9 -8.04 2.59 6.65
C LYS A 9 -8.59 3.62 7.62
N PHE A 10 -9.53 3.22 8.47
CA PHE A 10 -10.08 4.09 9.52
C PHE A 10 -9.03 4.45 10.57
N GLU A 11 -8.28 3.46 11.09
CA GLU A 11 -7.22 3.67 12.09
C GLU A 11 -6.12 4.63 11.58
N LEU A 12 -5.79 4.54 10.29
CA LEU A 12 -4.74 5.36 9.67
C LEU A 12 -5.27 6.62 8.98
N ASP A 13 -6.58 6.89 8.96
CA ASP A 13 -7.20 7.97 8.15
C ASP A 13 -6.79 7.95 6.65
N VAL A 14 -6.71 6.75 6.06
CA VAL A 14 -6.39 6.58 4.65
C VAL A 14 -7.67 6.54 3.81
N LYS A 15 -7.85 7.54 2.96
CA LYS A 15 -9.06 7.70 2.11
C LYS A 15 -8.93 7.12 0.69
N GLU A 16 -7.70 6.86 0.24
CA GLU A 16 -7.43 6.34 -1.10
C GLU A 16 -8.09 4.97 -1.30
N LYS A 17 -8.90 4.83 -2.35
CA LYS A 17 -9.65 3.60 -2.66
C LYS A 17 -8.75 2.52 -3.24
N ASN A 18 -7.73 2.93 -3.99
CA ASN A 18 -6.82 2.05 -4.72
C ASN A 18 -5.79 1.36 -3.82
N ILE A 19 -5.62 1.80 -2.57
CA ILE A 19 -4.79 1.10 -1.58
C ILE A 19 -5.65 0.06 -0.86
N VAL A 20 -5.22 -1.19 -0.83
CA VAL A 20 -5.91 -2.29 -0.14
C VAL A 20 -4.99 -2.92 0.87
N PHE A 21 -5.37 -2.86 2.15
CA PHE A 21 -4.67 -3.53 3.24
C PHE A 21 -5.09 -4.99 3.33
N LYS A 22 -4.11 -5.90 3.35
CA LYS A 22 -4.32 -7.35 3.33
C LYS A 22 -4.11 -7.99 4.71
N SER A 23 -3.14 -7.48 5.45
CA SER A 23 -2.65 -8.05 6.70
C SER A 23 -1.89 -7.00 7.50
N PHE A 24 -1.58 -7.33 8.75
CA PHE A 24 -0.59 -6.61 9.55
C PHE A 24 0.13 -7.58 10.47
N PHE A 25 1.32 -7.20 10.91
CA PHE A 25 2.10 -7.97 11.88
C PHE A 25 3.02 -7.04 12.68
N TYR A 26 3.61 -7.55 13.75
CA TYR A 26 4.58 -6.82 14.55
C TYR A 26 6.00 -7.26 14.21
N LYS A 27 6.94 -6.31 14.13
CA LYS A 27 8.35 -6.60 13.89
C LYS A 27 9.24 -5.70 14.74
N MET A 28 10.34 -6.26 15.24
CA MET A 28 11.40 -5.45 15.85
C MET A 28 12.23 -4.79 14.74
N VAL A 29 12.35 -3.47 14.78
CA VAL A 29 13.19 -2.66 13.89
C VAL A 29 13.96 -1.69 14.79
N GLN A 30 15.30 -1.71 14.71
CA GLN A 30 16.18 -0.87 15.55
C GLN A 30 15.83 -0.96 17.05
N MET A 31 15.69 -2.19 17.57
CA MET A 31 15.33 -2.47 18.97
C MET A 31 13.98 -1.92 19.45
N LYS A 32 13.12 -1.41 18.55
CA LYS A 32 11.76 -0.96 18.87
C LYS A 32 10.72 -1.81 18.14
N LYS A 33 9.64 -2.17 18.84
CA LYS A 33 8.52 -2.89 18.25
C LYS A 33 7.74 -1.96 17.32
N HIS A 34 7.55 -2.36 16.07
CA HIS A 34 6.79 -1.65 15.06
C HIS A 34 5.56 -2.46 14.67
N LYS A 35 4.44 -1.79 14.37
CA LYS A 35 3.27 -2.38 13.73
C LYS A 35 3.41 -2.15 12.22
N ILE A 36 3.47 -3.24 11.45
CA ILE A 36 3.64 -3.20 10.00
C ILE A 36 2.32 -3.58 9.36
N TYR A 37 1.74 -2.69 8.57
CA TYR A 37 0.58 -2.97 7.73
C TYR A 37 1.05 -3.32 6.33
N GLU A 38 0.53 -4.42 5.78
CA GLU A 38 0.80 -4.83 4.41
C GLU A 38 -0.35 -4.37 3.53
N ALA A 39 -0.01 -3.54 2.54
CA ALA A 39 -0.95 -2.98 1.60
C ALA A 39 -0.48 -3.17 0.16
N GLU A 40 -1.43 -3.24 -0.76
CA GLU A 40 -1.18 -3.21 -2.20
C GLU A 40 -1.80 -1.95 -2.79
N LEU A 41 -1.06 -1.25 -3.64
CA LEU A 41 -1.61 -0.19 -4.49
C LEU A 41 -2.05 -0.82 -5.81
N ILE A 42 -3.36 -0.88 -6.00
CA ILE A 42 -3.99 -1.36 -7.23
C ILE A 42 -4.00 -0.21 -8.24
N GLN A 43 -3.46 -0.47 -9.42
CA GLN A 43 -3.47 0.47 -10.53
C GLN A 43 -4.51 0.00 -11.57
N PRO A 44 -5.76 0.51 -11.51
CA PRO A 44 -6.84 0.00 -12.35
C PRO A 44 -6.68 0.40 -13.82
N ALA A 45 -5.97 1.48 -14.09
CA ALA A 45 -5.79 2.05 -15.42
C ALA A 45 -4.42 2.74 -15.54
N CYS A 46 -3.99 2.96 -16.78
CA CYS A 46 -2.82 3.78 -17.06
C CYS A 46 -3.06 5.20 -16.53
N PRO A 47 -2.14 5.74 -15.71
CA PRO A 47 -2.33 7.07 -15.12
C PRO A 47 -2.13 8.18 -16.17
N PHE A 48 -1.53 7.86 -17.31
CA PHE A 48 -1.27 8.81 -18.38
C PHE A 48 -2.39 8.87 -19.43
N CYS A 49 -2.93 7.72 -19.85
CA CYS A 49 -3.92 7.67 -20.94
C CYS A 49 -5.26 7.03 -20.56
N GLY A 50 -5.44 6.57 -19.31
CA GLY A 50 -6.66 5.91 -18.86
C GLY A 50 -6.91 4.50 -19.41
N SER A 51 -6.03 3.99 -20.29
CA SER A 51 -6.18 2.65 -20.86
C SER A 51 -6.10 1.55 -19.80
N LEU A 52 -6.98 0.56 -19.91
CA LEU A 52 -6.98 -0.64 -19.08
C LEU A 52 -5.98 -1.71 -19.59
N ALA A 53 -5.35 -1.48 -20.75
CA ALA A 53 -4.40 -2.40 -21.35
C ALA A 53 -3.03 -2.36 -20.63
N LEU A 54 -3.02 -2.85 -19.39
CA LEU A 54 -1.86 -2.89 -18.51
C LEU A 54 -1.21 -4.29 -18.50
N LEU A 55 0.11 -4.32 -18.63
CA LEU A 55 0.95 -5.49 -18.40
C LEU A 55 1.52 -5.41 -16.98
N HIS A 56 1.09 -6.32 -16.10
CA HIS A 56 1.60 -6.39 -14.72
C HIS A 56 2.94 -7.14 -14.67
N ASN A 57 3.94 -6.54 -14.02
CA ASN A 57 5.29 -7.08 -13.85
C ASN A 57 5.68 -7.14 -12.36
N GLY A 58 4.80 -7.76 -11.57
CA GLY A 58 4.95 -7.88 -10.12
C GLY A 58 4.81 -6.55 -9.37
N HIS A 59 5.49 -6.45 -8.23
CA HIS A 59 5.38 -5.31 -7.32
C HIS A 59 6.74 -4.76 -6.92
N LEU A 60 6.81 -3.43 -6.77
CA LEU A 60 7.89 -2.76 -6.06
C LEU A 60 7.46 -2.58 -4.60
N ILE A 61 8.22 -3.15 -3.67
CA ILE A 61 7.93 -3.01 -2.24
C ILE A 61 8.57 -1.72 -1.72
N THR A 62 7.77 -0.89 -1.04
CA THR A 62 8.24 0.32 -0.35
C THR A 62 7.75 0.33 1.09
N ASN A 63 8.63 0.63 2.04
CA ASN A 63 8.26 0.81 3.45
C ASN A 63 8.09 2.31 3.72
N ILE A 64 6.91 2.71 4.18
CA ILE A 64 6.55 4.10 4.46
C ILE A 64 6.36 4.23 5.96
N HIS A 65 7.14 5.09 6.61
CA HIS A 65 6.90 5.44 8.01
C HIS A 65 5.64 6.27 8.12
N TYR A 66 4.66 5.80 8.89
CA TYR A 66 3.40 6.48 9.06
C TYR A 66 3.37 7.23 10.40
N PRO A 67 3.11 8.55 10.40
CA PRO A 67 2.98 9.30 11.64
C PRO A 67 1.70 8.87 12.36
N THR A 68 1.83 8.43 13.60
CA THR A 68 0.69 8.07 14.45
C THR A 68 0.74 8.83 15.76
N ALA A 69 -0.43 9.13 16.33
CA ALA A 69 -0.53 9.78 17.63
C ALA A 69 0.20 9.00 18.74
N ASN A 70 0.23 7.67 18.63
CA ASN A 70 1.01 6.81 19.52
C ASN A 70 2.48 6.72 19.06
N ALA A 71 3.35 7.54 19.64
CA ALA A 71 4.79 7.51 19.35
C ALA A 71 5.52 6.27 19.93
N SER A 72 4.91 5.56 20.90
CA SER A 72 5.49 4.39 21.55
C SER A 72 5.43 3.14 20.67
N LEU A 73 4.47 3.08 19.74
CA LEU A 73 4.33 1.99 18.77
C LEU A 73 4.32 2.54 17.33
N PRO A 74 5.51 2.76 16.73
CA PRO A 74 5.59 3.32 15.40
C PRO A 74 4.97 2.38 14.35
N VAL A 75 4.39 3.00 13.33
CA VAL A 75 3.72 2.31 12.24
C VAL A 75 4.54 2.40 10.96
N ILE A 76 4.61 1.28 10.25
CA ILE A 76 5.15 1.22 8.88
C ILE A 76 4.06 0.66 7.97
N ILE A 77 3.79 1.34 6.86
CA ILE A 77 3.02 0.77 5.75
C ILE A 77 4.01 0.15 4.78
N ARG A 78 4.00 -1.18 4.68
CA ARG A 78 4.68 -1.91 3.62
C ARG A 78 3.76 -1.95 2.40
N LEU A 79 3.99 -1.04 1.47
CA LEU A 79 3.19 -0.88 0.26
C LEU A 79 3.82 -1.63 -0.91
N ALA A 80 3.09 -2.61 -1.43
CA ALA A 80 3.38 -3.28 -2.70
C ALA A 80 2.79 -2.43 -3.85
N LYS A 81 3.64 -1.68 -4.54
CA LYS A 81 3.23 -0.88 -5.71
C LYS A 81 3.23 -1.75 -6.95
N GLN A 82 2.09 -1.89 -7.61
CA GLN A 82 2.01 -2.63 -8.87
C GLN A 82 2.95 -2.01 -9.92
N ARG A 83 3.81 -2.83 -10.54
CA ARG A 83 4.64 -2.42 -11.67
C ARG A 83 3.86 -2.73 -12.93
N VAL A 84 3.44 -1.70 -13.67
CA VAL A 84 2.64 -1.88 -14.89
C VAL A 84 3.28 -1.18 -16.09
N LYS A 85 3.22 -1.82 -17.25
CA LYS A 85 3.49 -1.19 -18.56
C LYS A 85 2.17 -1.04 -19.31
N CYS A 86 1.82 0.17 -19.72
CA CYS A 86 0.65 0.37 -20.56
C CYS A 86 0.99 0.02 -22.02
N ARG A 87 0.16 -0.81 -22.67
CA ARG A 87 0.32 -1.17 -24.08
C ARG A 87 -0.10 -0.06 -25.04
N ALA A 88 -1.02 0.81 -24.61
CA ALA A 88 -1.53 1.91 -25.41
C ALA A 88 -0.67 3.17 -25.32
N CYS A 89 0.27 3.23 -24.36
CA CYS A 89 1.30 4.25 -24.36
C CYS A 89 2.45 3.75 -25.23
N GLU A 90 2.66 4.38 -26.38
CA GLU A 90 3.83 4.15 -27.24
C GLU A 90 5.08 4.83 -26.64
N ARG A 91 5.46 4.42 -25.42
CA ARG A 91 6.71 4.80 -24.76
C ARG A 91 7.41 3.58 -24.17
#